data_AF-A0A2R6MI22-F1
#
_entry.id   AF-A0A2R6MI22-F1
#
_cell.length_a   1.000
_cell.length_b   1.000
_cell.length_c   1.000
_cell.angle_alpha   90.00
_cell.angle_beta   90.00
_cell.angle_gamma   90.00
#
_symmetry.space_group_name_H-M   'P 1'
#
loop_
_entity.id
_entity.type
_entity.pdbx_description
1 polymer ?
#
loop_
_entity_poly.entity_id
_entity_poly.type
_entity_poly.pdbx_seq_one_letter_code
_entity_poly.pdbx_strand_id
1 'polypeptide(L)'
;MERVTTTDEVPEQGSFLFTVTDSDGDEAEVILIRDSEGEIAAWRNFCTHEIDQRLDRGDGAATREGGVICPKHGSIFDGTTGYCDNGKAAGSTLAEVSVAVNRNDVYLTDDELQFDHVGGIDDGDEMPESSSHLGF
;
A
#
# COMPACT_ATOMS: atom_id res chain seq x y z
N MET A 1 17.57 -5.67 0.96
CA MET A 1 17.39 -4.22 1.21
C MET A 1 17.39 -3.50 -0.12
N GLU A 2 16.20 -3.37 -0.70
CA GLU A 2 15.98 -2.67 -1.96
C GLU A 2 15.29 -1.36 -1.65
N ARG A 3 15.70 -0.28 -2.33
CA ARG A 3 15.09 1.04 -2.11
C ARG A 3 13.76 1.08 -2.85
N VAL A 4 12.68 1.32 -2.11
CA VAL A 4 11.32 1.45 -2.65
C VAL A 4 11.07 2.88 -3.12
N THR A 5 11.27 3.85 -2.22
CA THR A 5 10.99 5.27 -2.48
C THR A 5 11.70 6.18 -1.47
N THR A 6 11.52 7.51 -1.57
CA THR A 6 11.92 8.45 -0.51
C THR A 6 10.80 8.60 0.51
N THR A 7 11.12 9.10 1.70
CA THR A 7 10.09 9.47 2.69
C THR A 7 9.15 10.55 2.17
N ASP A 8 9.63 11.45 1.31
CA ASP A 8 8.86 12.61 0.83
C ASP A 8 7.78 12.21 -0.18
N GLU A 9 7.97 11.08 -0.89
CA GLU A 9 6.98 10.51 -1.79
C GLU A 9 5.87 9.75 -1.04
N VAL A 10 6.10 9.37 0.24
CA VAL A 10 5.05 8.78 1.08
C VAL A 10 4.18 9.92 1.66
N PRO A 11 2.90 10.01 1.26
CA PRO A 11 2.08 11.17 1.56
C PRO A 11 1.75 11.28 3.05
N GLU A 12 1.57 12.51 3.54
CA GLU A 12 1.11 12.78 4.91
C GLU A 12 -0.30 12.22 5.19
N GLN A 13 -1.12 12.11 4.14
CA GLN A 13 -2.44 11.48 4.16
C GLN A 13 -2.60 10.69 2.87
N GLY A 14 -3.07 9.45 2.98
CA GLY A 14 -3.15 8.52 1.87
C GLY A 14 -2.11 7.41 1.95
N SER A 15 -1.83 6.79 0.82
CA SER A 15 -0.81 5.75 0.69
C SER A 15 0.06 5.93 -0.55
N PHE A 16 1.22 5.28 -0.51
CA PHE A 16 2.08 5.03 -1.66
C PHE A 16 2.00 3.55 -2.03
N LEU A 17 1.53 3.25 -3.24
CA LEU A 17 1.33 1.89 -3.74
C LEU A 17 2.54 1.38 -4.53
N PHE A 18 2.96 0.15 -4.28
CA PHE A 18 3.98 -0.54 -5.06
C PHE A 18 3.73 -2.04 -5.12
N THR A 19 4.35 -2.69 -6.10
CA THR A 19 4.25 -4.12 -6.37
C THR A 19 5.54 -4.82 -6.00
N VAL A 20 5.40 -6.00 -5.41
CA VAL A 20 6.47 -6.92 -5.04
C VAL A 20 6.20 -8.29 -5.65
N THR A 21 7.24 -9.10 -5.76
CA THR A 21 7.14 -10.52 -6.12
C THR A 21 7.62 -11.36 -4.95
N ASP A 22 6.91 -12.46 -4.64
CA ASP A 22 7.33 -13.40 -3.60
C ASP A 22 8.28 -14.50 -4.12
N SER A 23 8.65 -15.42 -3.22
CA SER A 23 9.55 -16.53 -3.53
C SER A 23 9.02 -17.54 -4.55
N ASP A 24 7.70 -17.65 -4.69
CA ASP A 24 7.04 -18.53 -5.65
C ASP A 24 6.90 -17.85 -7.03
N GLY A 25 7.18 -16.54 -7.11
CA GLY A 25 7.08 -15.74 -8.32
C GLY A 25 5.73 -15.06 -8.48
N ASP A 26 4.87 -15.09 -7.46
CA ASP A 26 3.57 -14.46 -7.48
C ASP A 26 3.70 -12.97 -7.12
N GLU A 27 2.99 -12.12 -7.88
CA GLU A 27 2.94 -10.69 -7.64
C GLU A 27 1.96 -10.34 -6.53
N ALA A 28 2.30 -9.30 -5.77
CA ALA A 28 1.41 -8.76 -4.75
C ALA A 28 1.63 -7.27 -4.54
N GLU A 29 0.57 -6.60 -4.12
CA GLU A 29 0.59 -5.17 -3.86
C GLU A 29 0.82 -4.86 -2.39
N VAL A 30 1.56 -3.79 -2.14
CA VAL A 30 1.89 -3.26 -0.81
C VAL A 30 1.65 -1.75 -0.80
N ILE A 31 1.12 -1.26 0.31
CA ILE A 31 0.95 0.17 0.56
C ILE A 31 1.87 0.64 1.67
N LEU A 32 2.53 1.78 1.48
CA LEU A 32 3.15 2.56 2.55
C LEU A 32 2.16 3.62 3.01
N ILE A 33 2.07 3.82 4.32
CA ILE A 33 1.28 4.90 4.93
C ILE A 33 2.11 5.59 6.01
N ARG A 34 1.69 6.79 6.37
CA ARG A 34 2.12 7.42 7.61
C ARG A 34 1.04 7.22 8.68
N ASP A 35 1.44 6.67 9.81
CA ASP A 35 0.54 6.51 10.94
C ASP A 35 0.26 7.84 11.65
N SER A 36 -0.42 7.78 12.80
CA SER A 36 -0.80 8.97 13.56
C SER A 36 0.40 9.72 14.18
N GLU A 37 1.55 9.05 14.31
CA GLU A 37 2.81 9.60 14.81
C GLU A 37 3.73 10.06 13.67
N GLY A 38 3.34 9.82 12.42
CA GLY A 38 4.08 10.16 11.21
C GLY A 38 5.13 9.12 10.80
N GLU A 39 5.15 7.97 11.48
CA GLU A 39 6.03 6.85 11.16
C GLU A 39 5.53 6.10 9.92
N ILE A 40 6.45 5.59 9.10
CA ILE A 40 6.10 4.89 7.86
C ILE A 40 5.95 3.40 8.17
N ALA A 41 4.76 2.87 7.90
CA ALA A 41 4.44 1.45 7.99
C ALA A 41 4.05 0.90 6.61
N ALA A 42 4.22 -0.40 6.40
CA ALA A 42 3.90 -1.08 5.15
C ALA A 42 2.97 -2.28 5.37
N TRP A 43 1.95 -2.39 4.52
CA TRP A 43 0.89 -3.37 4.64
C TRP A 43 0.55 -3.97 3.27
N ARG A 44 0.19 -5.26 3.21
CA ARG A 44 -0.40 -5.85 2.00
C ARG A 44 -1.68 -5.08 1.62
N ASN A 45 -1.85 -4.82 0.34
CA ASN A 45 -2.95 -3.99 -0.17
C ASN A 45 -4.28 -4.76 -0.30
N PHE A 46 -4.77 -5.38 0.77
CA PHE A 46 -6.11 -5.97 0.77
C PHE A 46 -6.81 -5.86 2.11
N CYS A 47 -8.13 -5.81 2.07
CA CYS A 47 -8.96 -5.87 3.26
C CYS A 47 -9.03 -7.31 3.78
N THR A 48 -8.71 -7.51 5.05
CA THR A 48 -8.79 -8.83 5.72
C THR A 48 -10.19 -9.45 5.73
N HIS A 49 -11.25 -8.65 5.57
CA HIS A 49 -12.62 -9.16 5.43
C HIS A 49 -12.87 -9.80 4.06
N GLU A 50 -12.32 -9.25 2.98
CA GLU A 50 -12.47 -9.72 1.60
C GLU A 50 -11.14 -9.48 0.86
N ILE A 51 -10.37 -10.55 0.66
CA ILE A 51 -8.98 -10.47 0.15
C ILE A 51 -8.87 -9.89 -1.26
N ASP A 52 -9.93 -9.99 -2.07
CA ASP A 52 -9.97 -9.37 -3.41
C ASP A 52 -10.24 -7.86 -3.35
N GLN A 53 -10.53 -7.31 -2.16
CA GLN A 53 -10.78 -5.88 -2.00
C GLN A 53 -9.48 -5.14 -1.64
N ARG A 54 -8.87 -4.51 -2.65
CA ARG A 54 -7.79 -3.54 -2.46
C ARG A 54 -8.19 -2.37 -1.56
N LEU A 55 -7.24 -1.88 -0.75
CA LEU A 55 -7.41 -0.70 0.11
C LEU A 55 -7.09 0.57 -0.69
N ASP A 56 -5.98 0.54 -1.42
CA ASP A 56 -5.58 1.48 -2.45
C ASP A 56 -5.91 0.90 -3.84
N ARG A 57 -6.61 1.64 -4.68
CA ARG A 57 -6.98 1.20 -6.04
C ARG A 57 -6.12 1.85 -7.14
N GLY A 58 -5.04 2.53 -6.77
CA GLY A 58 -4.14 3.24 -7.69
C GLY A 58 -4.12 4.76 -7.49
N ASP A 59 -5.08 5.32 -6.74
CA ASP A 59 -5.21 6.76 -6.50
C ASP A 59 -4.83 7.18 -5.07
N GLY A 60 -4.30 6.25 -4.26
CA GLY A 60 -4.10 6.42 -2.83
C GLY A 60 -5.30 5.91 -2.02
N ALA A 61 -5.02 5.19 -0.94
CA ALA A 61 -6.02 4.75 0.01
C ALA A 61 -6.62 5.94 0.77
N ALA A 62 -7.90 5.86 1.12
CA ALA A 62 -8.49 6.83 2.03
C ALA A 62 -7.94 6.61 3.45
N THR A 63 -7.45 7.66 4.10
CA THR A 63 -6.94 7.58 5.48
C THR A 63 -7.70 8.47 6.44
N ARG A 64 -7.77 8.08 7.71
CA ARG A 64 -8.27 8.93 8.81
C ARG A 64 -7.52 8.62 10.09
N GLU A 65 -7.03 9.67 10.74
CA GLU A 65 -6.33 9.57 12.05
C GLU A 65 -5.14 8.58 11.99
N GLY A 66 -4.40 8.57 10.88
CA GLY A 66 -3.28 7.66 10.65
C GLY A 66 -3.68 6.23 10.25
N GLY A 67 -4.97 5.90 10.24
CA GLY A 67 -5.46 4.58 9.80
C GLY A 67 -5.96 4.56 8.36
N VAL A 68 -6.01 3.36 7.76
CA VAL A 68 -6.47 3.12 6.38
C VAL A 68 -7.91 2.67 6.36
N ILE A 69 -8.74 3.29 5.51
CA ILE A 69 -10.15 3.00 5.38
C ILE A 69 -10.37 2.05 4.21
N CYS A 70 -10.96 0.89 4.47
CA CYS A 70 -11.46 0.00 3.43
C CYS A 70 -12.57 0.71 2.63
N PRO A 71 -12.41 0.89 1.31
CA PRO A 71 -13.34 1.70 0.50
C PRO A 71 -14.71 1.06 0.30
N LYS A 72 -14.88 -0.23 0.63
CA LYS A 72 -16.14 -0.97 0.39
C LYS A 72 -17.11 -0.87 1.56
N HIS A 73 -16.64 -1.11 2.78
CA HIS A 73 -17.49 -1.19 3.97
C HIS A 73 -17.04 -0.27 5.12
N GLY A 74 -15.95 0.48 4.97
CA GLY A 74 -15.52 1.50 5.94
C GLY A 74 -14.86 0.97 7.22
N SER A 75 -14.39 -0.29 7.23
CA SER A 75 -13.45 -0.74 8.27
C SER A 75 -12.17 0.09 8.21
N ILE A 76 -11.63 0.44 9.37
CA ILE A 76 -10.44 1.26 9.53
C ILE A 76 -9.37 0.40 10.20
N PHE A 77 -8.22 0.32 9.58
CA PHE A 77 -7.05 -0.36 10.10
C PHE A 77 -6.11 0.68 10.69
N ASP A 78 -5.73 0.51 11.95
CA ASP A 78 -4.76 1.37 12.62
C ASP A 78 -3.42 1.38 11.86
N GLY A 79 -2.81 2.54 11.70
CA GLY A 79 -1.62 2.67 10.86
C GLY A 79 -0.36 2.07 11.46
N THR A 80 -0.29 2.06 12.80
CA THR A 80 0.88 1.57 13.55
C THR A 80 0.84 0.06 13.71
N THR A 81 -0.33 -0.51 13.98
CA THR A 81 -0.50 -1.92 14.33
C THR A 81 -1.20 -2.75 13.25
N GLY A 82 -1.85 -2.11 12.28
CA GLY A 82 -2.68 -2.76 11.27
C GLY A 82 -3.99 -3.32 11.82
N TYR A 83 -4.29 -3.18 13.12
CA TYR A 83 -5.47 -3.77 13.74
C TYR A 83 -6.74 -2.99 13.41
N CYS A 84 -7.84 -3.72 13.18
CA CYS A 84 -9.15 -3.15 12.96
C CYS A 84 -10.09 -3.48 14.12
N ASP A 85 -10.69 -2.46 14.73
CA ASP A 85 -11.66 -2.60 15.81
C ASP A 85 -13.12 -2.40 15.37
N ASN A 86 -13.35 -2.06 14.09
CA ASN A 86 -14.66 -1.66 13.59
C ASN A 86 -15.09 -2.34 12.28
N GLY A 87 -16.38 -2.26 12.00
CA GLY A 87 -16.94 -2.73 10.74
C GLY A 87 -16.79 -4.24 10.55
N LYS A 88 -16.72 -4.69 9.30
CA LYS A 88 -16.72 -6.12 8.97
C LYS A 88 -15.36 -6.79 9.16
N ALA A 89 -14.28 -6.01 9.21
CA ALA A 89 -12.93 -6.50 9.49
C ALA A 89 -12.57 -6.45 10.98
N ALA A 90 -13.49 -6.09 11.87
CA ALA A 90 -13.23 -6.00 13.30
C ALA A 90 -12.64 -7.30 13.88
N GLY A 91 -11.56 -7.18 14.66
CA GLY A 91 -10.85 -8.31 15.27
C GLY A 91 -9.77 -8.94 14.37
N SER A 92 -9.43 -8.30 13.25
CA SER A 92 -8.36 -8.73 12.36
C SER A 92 -7.26 -7.67 12.23
N THR A 93 -6.11 -8.07 11.68
CA THR A 93 -4.93 -7.22 11.49
C THR A 93 -4.46 -7.35 10.05
N LEU A 94 -4.07 -6.24 9.43
CA LEU A 94 -3.42 -6.25 8.11
C LEU A 94 -2.14 -7.10 8.14
N ALA A 95 -1.82 -7.71 7.00
CA ALA A 95 -0.56 -8.41 6.84
C ALA A 95 0.57 -7.38 6.68
N GLU A 96 1.46 -7.34 7.67
CA GLU A 96 2.64 -6.46 7.70
C GLU A 96 3.63 -6.84 6.60
N VAL A 97 4.33 -5.82 6.06
CA VAL A 97 5.50 -5.99 5.20
C VAL A 97 6.66 -5.27 5.86
N SER A 98 7.81 -5.95 6.01
CA SER A 98 8.94 -5.35 6.72
C SER A 98 9.63 -4.27 5.89
N VAL A 99 9.66 -3.03 6.42
CA VAL A 99 10.38 -1.89 5.83
C VAL A 99 11.27 -1.18 6.85
N ALA A 100 12.29 -0.47 6.36
CA ALA A 100 13.14 0.38 7.19
C ALA A 100 13.34 1.76 6.56
N VAL A 101 13.29 2.80 7.38
CA VAL A 101 13.61 4.17 6.96
C VAL A 101 15.06 4.48 7.31
N ASN A 102 15.85 4.92 6.33
CA ASN A 102 17.23 5.35 6.52
C ASN A 102 17.55 6.56 5.64
N ARG A 103 18.00 7.67 6.26
CA ARG A 103 18.43 8.90 5.56
C ARG A 103 17.44 9.35 4.46
N ASN A 104 16.16 9.42 4.81
CA ASN A 104 15.07 9.85 3.92
C ASN A 104 14.70 8.87 2.79
N ASP A 105 15.19 7.63 2.84
CA ASP A 105 14.76 6.57 1.93
C ASP A 105 14.05 5.46 2.70
N VAL A 106 13.04 4.86 2.07
CA VAL A 106 12.32 3.67 2.53
C VAL A 106 12.87 2.46 1.80
N TYR A 107 13.25 1.45 2.57
CA TYR A 107 13.80 0.20 2.06
C TYR A 107 12.87 -0.96 2.39
N LEU A 108 12.63 -1.83 1.40
CA LEU A 108 12.05 -3.15 1.63
C LEU A 108 13.11 -4.01 2.32
N THR A 109 12.77 -4.53 3.50
CA THR A 109 13.64 -5.39 4.32
C THR A 109 13.04 -6.76 4.58
N ASP A 110 11.90 -7.05 3.99
CA ASP A 110 11.28 -8.36 4.00
C ASP A 110 12.07 -9.31 3.08
N ASP A 111 12.62 -10.39 3.64
CA ASP A 111 13.49 -11.32 2.89
C ASP A 111 12.70 -12.24 1.96
N GLU A 112 11.37 -12.34 2.13
CA GLU A 112 10.49 -13.17 1.30
C GLU A 112 9.95 -12.42 0.08
N LEU A 113 10.26 -11.13 -0.05
CA LEU A 113 9.73 -10.24 -1.08
C LEU A 113 10.84 -9.51 -1.82
N GLN A 114 10.67 -9.39 -3.13
CA GLN A 114 11.50 -8.56 -3.99
C GLN A 114 10.70 -7.36 -4.47
N PHE A 115 11.28 -6.17 -4.42
CA PHE A 115 10.65 -4.99 -5.02
C PHE A 115 10.64 -5.12 -6.54
N ASP A 116 9.49 -4.88 -7.17
CA ASP A 116 9.36 -4.95 -8.63
C ASP A 116 9.18 -3.54 -9.24
N HIS A 117 8.03 -2.90 -9.01
CA HIS A 117 7.78 -1.55 -9.51
C HIS A 117 6.84 -0.73 -8.61
N VAL A 118 6.81 0.58 -8.83
CA VAL A 118 5.83 1.49 -8.22
C VAL A 118 4.48 1.35 -8.94
N GLY A 119 3.37 1.46 -8.21
CA GLY A 119 2.03 1.24 -8.73
C GLY A 119 1.48 -0.15 -8.43
N GLY A 120 0.19 -0.34 -8.74
CA GLY A 120 -0.51 -1.61 -8.57
C GLY A 120 -0.27 -2.57 -9.74
N ILE A 121 -0.73 -3.79 -9.58
CA ILE A 121 -0.67 -4.83 -10.62
C ILE A 121 -1.68 -4.45 -11.71
N ASP A 122 -1.23 -4.45 -12.96
CA ASP A 122 -2.10 -4.24 -14.12
C ASP A 122 -3.02 -5.46 -14.29
N ASP A 123 -4.31 -5.31 -13.96
CA ASP A 123 -5.31 -6.36 -14.16
C ASP A 123 -5.70 -6.53 -15.64
N GLY A 124 -5.06 -5.82 -16.58
CA GLY A 124 -5.31 -5.93 -18.01
C GLY A 124 -6.61 -5.26 -18.47
N ASP A 125 -7.26 -4.48 -17.61
CA ASP A 125 -8.48 -3.70 -17.91
C ASP A 125 -8.20 -2.18 -18.02
N GLU A 126 -6.97 -1.81 -18.38
CA GLU A 126 -6.65 -0.43 -18.75
C GLU A 126 -6.87 -0.21 -20.26
N MET A 127 -7.97 0.46 -20.57
CA MET A 127 -8.15 1.22 -21.81
C MET A 127 -6.88 2.07 -22.04
N PRO A 128 -6.31 2.09 -23.27
CA PRO A 128 -5.03 2.73 -23.49
C PRO A 128 -5.06 4.20 -23.07
N GLU A 129 -4.07 4.59 -22.27
CA GLU A 129 -3.72 5.98 -22.02
C GLU A 129 -3.63 6.70 -23.37
N SER A 130 -4.57 7.63 -23.60
CA SER A 130 -4.52 8.51 -24.76
C SER A 130 -3.36 9.47 -24.55
N SER A 131 -2.16 9.04 -24.98
CA SER A 131 -1.02 9.94 -25.15
C SER A 131 -1.46 11.07 -26.08
N SER A 132 -1.68 12.24 -25.50
CA SER A 132 -1.95 13.47 -26.24
C SER A 132 -0.65 13.92 -26.91
N HIS A 133 -0.27 13.24 -28.00
CA HIS A 133 0.72 13.72 -28.94
C HIS A 133 0.01 14.40 -30.11
N LEU A 134 -0.33 15.67 -29.94
CA LEU A 134 -0.48 16.60 -31.05
C LEU A 134 0.20 17.92 -30.67
N GLY A 135 1.51 17.96 -30.89
CA GLY A 135 2.15 19.19 -31.30
C GLY A 135 2.10 19.26 -32.82
N PHE A 136 1.46 20.30 -33.36
CA PHE A 136 1.88 21.14 -34.50
C PHE A 136 0.98 22.37 -34.54
#